data_AF-A0A6G9XM59-F1
#
_entry.id   AF-A0A6G9XM59-F1
#
_cell.length_a   1.000
_cell.length_b   1.000
_cell.length_c   1.000
_cell.angle_alpha   90.00
_cell.angle_beta   90.00
_cell.angle_gamma   90.00
#
_symmetry.space_group_name_H-M   'P 1'
#
loop_
_entity.id
_entity.type
_entity.pdbx_description
1 polymer ?
#
loop_
_entity_poly.entity_id
_entity_poly.type
_entity_poly.pdbx_seq_one_letter_code
_entity_poly.pdbx_strand_id
1 'polypeptide(L)'
;MIRVLTDRWTVVVPLLAALALALTWGRSLSGVAVIVVAAALIGAVLAAVYHAEVVAHRVGEPFGSLVLAVAVTVIEVALIVTLMISGGDKAASLARDTVFAAVMITCNGIVGLALLVGAVRRRVAVFNAEGTGAALATVATLATLSLVLPTFTTSTPGPEFSAAQLAFAAVASLALYGLFVMVQTVRHPDDFLPVEGDGVVTDDDAHDARPTAKAALLALLLLFVALVCVVGLAKVVSPSIESAVVSAGLPQSAVGVVIAMLVLLPETLAAVNAARRDRVQISLNLALGSAMASIGLTIPVIAVATIWLDGPLELGLGATQMVLLGLTVIVGTLTVVPGRATLLQGGVHLALFSAFVFLAASP
;
A
#
# COMPACT_ATOMS: atom_id res chain seq x y z
N MET A 1 -22.72 -20.64 -19.00
CA MET A 1 -22.69 -19.41 -18.18
C MET A 1 -21.49 -19.38 -17.23
N ILE A 2 -21.30 -20.40 -16.39
CA ILE A 2 -20.18 -20.49 -15.43
C ILE A 2 -18.80 -20.46 -16.13
N ARG A 3 -18.60 -21.18 -17.24
CA ARG A 3 -17.34 -21.15 -18.03
C ARG A 3 -16.99 -19.77 -18.62
N VAL A 4 -18.00 -19.00 -19.05
CA VAL A 4 -17.80 -17.64 -19.58
C VAL A 4 -17.51 -16.65 -18.45
N LEU A 5 -18.13 -16.86 -17.28
CA LEU A 5 -17.82 -16.13 -16.05
C LEU A 5 -16.38 -16.39 -15.58
N THR A 6 -15.84 -17.60 -15.73
CA THR A 6 -14.44 -17.91 -15.38
C THR A 6 -13.43 -17.40 -16.41
N ASP A 7 -13.75 -17.39 -17.71
CA ASP A 7 -12.80 -16.91 -18.74
C ASP A 7 -12.77 -15.38 -18.86
N ARG A 8 -13.85 -14.68 -18.46
CA ARG A 8 -13.97 -13.21 -18.50
C ARG A 8 -14.18 -12.58 -17.12
N TRP A 9 -13.78 -13.28 -16.06
CA TRP A 9 -14.00 -12.84 -14.69
C TRP A 9 -13.45 -11.42 -14.44
N THR A 10 -12.33 -11.08 -15.08
CA THR A 10 -11.66 -9.78 -14.96
C THR A 10 -12.51 -8.63 -15.50
N VAL A 11 -13.42 -8.88 -16.45
CA VAL A 11 -14.36 -7.87 -16.97
C VAL A 11 -15.67 -7.89 -16.19
N VAL A 12 -16.16 -9.07 -15.82
CA VAL A 12 -17.47 -9.22 -15.18
C VAL A 12 -17.42 -8.76 -13.72
N VAL A 13 -16.35 -9.05 -12.99
CA VAL A 13 -16.25 -8.74 -11.56
C VAL A 13 -16.29 -7.23 -11.27
N PRO A 14 -15.55 -6.34 -11.98
CA PRO A 14 -15.70 -4.89 -11.81
C PRO A 14 -17.13 -4.40 -12.05
N LEU A 15 -17.83 -4.96 -13.04
CA LEU A 15 -19.21 -4.58 -13.36
C LEU A 15 -20.20 -5.06 -12.28
N LEU A 16 -20.02 -6.28 -11.76
CA LEU A 16 -20.80 -6.78 -10.64
C LEU A 16 -20.54 -5.99 -9.37
N ALA A 17 -19.30 -5.60 -9.12
CA ALA A 17 -18.92 -4.73 -8.01
C ALA A 17 -19.58 -3.35 -8.14
N ALA A 18 -19.61 -2.78 -9.35
CA ALA A 18 -20.30 -1.52 -9.63
C ALA A 18 -21.82 -1.62 -9.38
N LEU A 19 -22.43 -2.74 -9.79
CA LEU A 19 -23.84 -3.00 -9.52
C LEU A 19 -24.11 -3.16 -8.02
N ALA A 20 -23.29 -3.94 -7.31
CA ALA A 20 -23.38 -4.10 -5.86
C ALA A 20 -23.27 -2.75 -5.15
N LEU A 21 -22.33 -1.91 -5.58
CA LEU A 21 -22.16 -0.57 -5.07
C LEU A 21 -23.42 0.27 -5.28
N ALA A 22 -23.94 0.31 -6.50
CA ALA A 22 -25.15 1.07 -6.82
C ALA A 22 -26.38 0.62 -6.02
N LEU A 23 -26.51 -0.70 -5.76
CA LEU A 23 -27.63 -1.27 -5.01
C LEU A 23 -27.55 -1.04 -3.50
N THR A 24 -26.34 -0.80 -2.97
CA THR A 24 -26.08 -0.71 -1.53
C THR A 24 -25.73 0.70 -1.05
N TRP A 25 -25.41 1.60 -1.98
CA TRP A 25 -25.08 2.98 -1.65
C TRP A 25 -26.19 3.69 -0.86
N GLY A 26 -25.82 4.26 0.28
CA GLY A 26 -26.75 4.98 1.16
C GLY A 26 -27.78 4.11 1.86
N ARG A 27 -27.63 2.77 1.86
CA ARG A 27 -28.54 1.84 2.53
C ARG A 27 -27.86 1.17 3.73
N SER A 28 -28.64 0.87 4.77
CA SER A 28 -28.21 -0.02 5.83
C SER A 28 -28.25 -1.47 5.32
N LEU A 29 -27.22 -2.25 5.67
CA LEU A 29 -27.08 -3.62 5.22
C LEU A 29 -27.45 -4.60 6.32
N SER A 30 -28.15 -5.67 5.96
CA SER A 30 -28.27 -6.85 6.80
C SER A 30 -26.95 -7.63 6.80
N GLY A 31 -26.71 -8.49 7.81
CA GLY A 31 -25.45 -9.24 7.90
C GLY A 31 -25.11 -10.06 6.65
N VAL A 32 -26.11 -10.66 5.99
CA VAL A 32 -25.92 -11.38 4.72
C VAL A 32 -25.52 -10.43 3.59
N ALA A 33 -26.14 -9.25 3.51
CA ALA A 33 -25.79 -8.26 2.50
C ALA A 33 -24.35 -7.73 2.70
N VAL A 34 -23.90 -7.55 3.95
CA VAL A 34 -22.50 -7.20 4.26
C VAL A 34 -21.53 -8.24 3.70
N ILE A 35 -21.81 -9.53 3.88
CA ILE A 35 -20.96 -10.61 3.34
C ILE A 35 -20.88 -10.54 1.82
N VAL A 36 -22.01 -10.30 1.14
CA VAL A 36 -22.04 -10.16 -0.32
C VAL A 36 -21.22 -8.95 -0.79
N VAL A 37 -21.36 -7.81 -0.11
CA VAL A 37 -20.60 -6.59 -0.43
C VAL A 37 -19.11 -6.77 -0.14
N ALA A 38 -18.74 -7.44 0.94
CA ALA A 38 -17.35 -7.78 1.25
C ALA A 38 -16.75 -8.73 0.20
N ALA A 39 -17.51 -9.73 -0.27
CA ALA A 39 -17.08 -10.59 -1.36
C ALA A 39 -16.92 -9.83 -2.68
N ALA A 40 -17.85 -8.91 -2.99
CA ALA A 40 -17.75 -8.03 -4.17
C ALA A 40 -16.54 -7.09 -4.09
N LEU A 41 -16.24 -6.58 -2.90
CA LEU A 41 -15.05 -5.76 -2.62
C LEU A 41 -13.77 -6.55 -2.88
N ILE A 42 -13.64 -7.77 -2.33
CA ILE A 42 -12.50 -8.66 -2.59
C ILE A 42 -12.38 -8.94 -4.09
N GLY A 43 -13.50 -9.22 -4.78
CA GLY A 43 -13.50 -9.40 -6.22
C GLY A 43 -12.99 -8.17 -6.98
N ALA A 44 -13.47 -6.98 -6.63
CA ALA A 44 -13.04 -5.72 -7.24
C ALA A 44 -11.54 -5.47 -7.04
N VAL A 45 -11.03 -5.75 -5.83
CA VAL A 45 -9.61 -5.70 -5.48
C VAL A 45 -8.79 -6.64 -6.38
N LEU A 46 -9.21 -7.90 -6.54
CA LEU A 46 -8.52 -8.86 -7.41
C LEU A 46 -8.57 -8.48 -8.90
N ALA A 47 -9.69 -7.93 -9.36
CA ALA A 47 -9.81 -7.44 -10.74
C ALA A 47 -8.94 -6.20 -10.99
N ALA A 48 -8.83 -5.29 -9.99
CA ALA A 48 -7.93 -4.15 -10.06
C ALA A 48 -6.47 -4.60 -10.19
N VAL A 49 -6.02 -5.60 -9.42
CA VAL A 49 -4.67 -6.21 -9.56
C VAL A 49 -4.42 -6.63 -10.99
N TYR A 50 -5.32 -7.45 -11.53
CA TYR A 50 -5.16 -8.01 -12.87
C TYR A 50 -5.02 -6.91 -13.92
N HIS A 51 -5.91 -5.91 -13.90
CA HIS A 51 -5.86 -4.84 -14.88
C HIS A 51 -4.64 -3.94 -14.70
N ALA A 52 -4.21 -3.71 -13.46
CA ALA A 52 -2.98 -2.98 -13.18
C ALA A 52 -1.74 -3.73 -13.67
N GLU A 53 -1.66 -5.06 -13.52
CA GLU A 53 -0.58 -5.89 -14.09
C GLU A 53 -0.57 -5.78 -15.63
N VAL A 54 -1.73 -5.83 -16.29
CA VAL A 54 -1.83 -5.68 -17.75
C VAL A 54 -1.33 -4.30 -18.20
N VAL A 55 -1.67 -3.24 -17.46
CA VAL A 55 -1.18 -1.88 -17.73
C VAL A 55 0.34 -1.82 -17.47
N ALA A 56 0.82 -2.34 -16.35
CA ALA A 56 2.24 -2.34 -15.99
C ALA A 56 3.10 -3.09 -17.00
N HIS A 57 2.67 -4.28 -17.46
CA HIS A 57 3.34 -5.04 -18.52
C HIS A 57 3.45 -4.26 -19.83
N ARG A 58 2.45 -3.43 -20.15
CA ARG A 58 2.48 -2.59 -21.36
C ARG A 58 3.43 -1.41 -21.22
N VAL A 59 3.47 -0.80 -20.04
CA VAL A 59 4.27 0.40 -19.74
C VAL A 59 5.75 0.03 -19.58
N GLY A 60 6.05 -1.11 -18.97
CA GLY A 60 7.40 -1.57 -18.64
C GLY A 60 7.94 -1.00 -17.33
N GLU A 61 8.97 -1.63 -16.78
CA GLU A 61 9.65 -1.14 -15.57
C GLU A 61 10.59 0.02 -15.90
N PRO A 62 10.75 1.01 -15.00
CA PRO A 62 10.21 1.07 -13.63
C PRO A 62 8.82 1.72 -13.51
N PHE A 63 8.27 2.25 -14.61
CA PHE A 63 6.98 2.97 -14.61
C PHE A 63 5.78 2.08 -14.26
N GLY A 64 5.81 0.79 -14.59
CA GLY A 64 4.78 -0.18 -14.25
C GLY A 64 4.49 -0.22 -12.74
N SER A 65 5.55 -0.32 -11.92
CA SER A 65 5.43 -0.28 -10.45
C SER A 65 4.83 1.03 -9.92
N LEU A 66 5.18 2.17 -10.53
CA LEU A 66 4.69 3.49 -10.14
C LEU A 66 3.20 3.67 -10.41
N VAL A 67 2.71 3.19 -11.55
CA VAL A 67 1.28 3.27 -11.91
C VAL A 67 0.44 2.51 -10.89
N LEU A 68 0.89 1.33 -10.46
CA LEU A 68 0.20 0.57 -9.42
C LEU A 68 0.22 1.31 -8.08
N ALA A 69 1.39 1.75 -7.63
CA ALA A 69 1.54 2.45 -6.37
C ALA A 69 0.61 3.69 -6.29
N VAL A 70 0.61 4.54 -7.33
CA VAL A 70 -0.27 5.72 -7.37
C VAL A 70 -1.76 5.32 -7.36
N ALA A 71 -2.16 4.30 -8.12
CA ALA A 71 -3.55 3.86 -8.16
C ALA A 71 -4.03 3.35 -6.78
N VAL A 72 -3.20 2.57 -6.09
CA VAL A 72 -3.48 2.05 -4.74
C VAL A 72 -3.52 3.19 -3.73
N THR A 73 -2.56 4.12 -3.78
CA THR A 73 -2.55 5.28 -2.88
C THR A 73 -3.78 6.18 -3.09
N VAL A 74 -4.27 6.34 -4.32
CA VAL A 74 -5.52 7.08 -4.56
C VAL A 74 -6.70 6.42 -3.85
N ILE A 75 -6.81 5.09 -3.87
CA ILE A 75 -7.83 4.37 -3.08
C ILE A 75 -7.62 4.63 -1.60
N GLU A 76 -6.40 4.46 -1.10
CA GLU A 76 -6.04 4.60 0.30
C GLU A 76 -6.45 5.98 0.83
N VAL A 77 -6.02 7.03 0.16
CA VAL A 77 -6.33 8.43 0.50
C VAL A 77 -7.83 8.68 0.45
N ALA A 78 -8.52 8.21 -0.60
CA ALA A 78 -9.96 8.40 -0.73
C ALA A 78 -10.72 7.73 0.43
N LEU A 79 -10.27 6.56 0.89
CA LEU A 79 -10.85 5.87 2.05
C LEU A 79 -10.54 6.58 3.36
N ILE A 80 -9.29 6.99 3.58
CA ILE A 80 -8.90 7.77 4.76
C ILE A 80 -9.78 9.02 4.87
N VAL A 81 -9.84 9.84 3.82
CA VAL A 81 -10.65 11.08 3.80
C VAL A 81 -12.13 10.78 4.02
N THR A 82 -12.67 9.75 3.36
CA THR A 82 -14.08 9.37 3.53
C THR A 82 -14.41 8.99 4.97
N LEU A 83 -13.51 8.26 5.64
CA LEU A 83 -13.71 7.81 7.01
C LEU A 83 -13.46 8.93 8.01
N MET A 84 -12.53 9.84 7.75
CA MET A 84 -12.38 11.07 8.52
C MET A 84 -13.66 11.91 8.49
N ILE A 85 -14.28 12.07 7.31
CA ILE A 85 -15.56 12.77 7.17
C ILE A 85 -16.68 12.07 7.95
N SER A 86 -16.70 10.74 7.95
CA SER A 86 -17.83 9.95 8.49
C SER A 86 -17.67 9.61 9.97
N GLY A 87 -16.45 9.60 10.51
CA GLY A 87 -16.12 9.06 11.82
C GLY A 87 -16.06 10.08 12.96
N GLY A 88 -16.13 11.39 12.67
CA GLY A 88 -16.06 12.45 13.68
C GLY A 88 -14.81 12.37 14.56
N ASP A 89 -14.93 12.69 15.84
CA ASP A 89 -13.79 12.71 16.80
C ASP A 89 -13.05 11.38 16.91
N LYS A 90 -13.74 10.26 16.67
CA LYS A 90 -13.11 8.94 16.67
C LYS A 90 -12.08 8.83 15.55
N ALA A 91 -12.27 9.51 14.43
CA ALA A 91 -11.36 9.42 13.29
C ALA A 91 -10.08 10.26 13.41
N ALA A 92 -9.87 10.95 14.53
CA ALA A 92 -8.74 11.87 14.75
C ALA A 92 -7.37 11.23 14.43
N SER A 93 -7.18 9.97 14.87
CA SER A 93 -5.95 9.21 14.61
C SER A 93 -6.01 8.28 13.40
N LEU A 94 -7.17 8.18 12.74
CA LEU A 94 -7.38 7.15 11.73
C LEU A 94 -6.43 7.31 10.54
N ALA A 95 -6.18 8.55 10.11
CA ALA A 95 -5.21 8.86 9.08
C ALA A 95 -3.81 8.36 9.46
N ARG A 96 -3.33 8.73 10.66
CA ARG A 96 -2.04 8.28 11.19
C ARG A 96 -1.96 6.76 11.24
N ASP A 97 -2.95 6.13 11.85
CA ASP A 97 -2.93 4.69 12.12
C ASP A 97 -2.97 3.89 10.80
N THR A 98 -3.70 4.38 9.78
CA THR A 98 -3.76 3.77 8.45
C THR A 98 -2.45 3.96 7.68
N VAL A 99 -1.90 5.18 7.61
CA VAL A 99 -0.61 5.42 6.92
C VAL A 99 0.53 4.69 7.61
N PHE A 100 0.55 4.67 8.95
CA PHE A 100 1.54 3.90 9.70
C PHE A 100 1.40 2.39 9.45
N ALA A 101 0.17 1.87 9.42
CA ALA A 101 -0.07 0.49 9.05
C ALA A 101 0.44 0.19 7.64
N ALA A 102 0.23 1.08 6.67
CA ALA A 102 0.73 0.93 5.32
C ALA A 102 2.26 0.79 5.27
N VAL A 103 2.99 1.62 6.03
CA VAL A 103 4.46 1.52 6.18
C VAL A 103 4.87 0.19 6.78
N MET A 104 4.19 -0.27 7.84
CA MET A 104 4.53 -1.54 8.49
C MET A 104 4.21 -2.75 7.62
N ILE A 105 3.09 -2.73 6.91
CA ILE A 105 2.70 -3.79 5.97
C ILE A 105 3.69 -3.86 4.81
N THR A 106 4.06 -2.73 4.21
CA THR A 106 4.97 -2.68 3.07
C THR A 106 6.40 -3.06 3.46
N CYS A 107 7.01 -2.33 4.41
CA CYS A 107 8.41 -2.48 4.80
C CYS A 107 8.72 -3.79 5.52
N ASN A 108 7.72 -4.45 6.14
CA ASN A 108 7.94 -5.69 6.89
C ASN A 108 7.13 -6.86 6.35
N GLY A 109 5.84 -6.67 6.09
CA GLY A 109 4.98 -7.72 5.53
C GLY A 109 5.38 -8.08 4.10
N ILE A 110 5.25 -7.13 3.17
CA ILE A 110 5.49 -7.35 1.74
C ILE A 110 6.97 -7.62 1.48
N VAL A 111 7.88 -6.79 2.00
CA VAL A 111 9.33 -7.02 1.92
C VAL A 111 9.69 -8.39 2.51
N GLY A 112 9.22 -8.72 3.72
CA GLY A 112 9.50 -9.99 4.38
C GLY A 112 9.02 -11.20 3.57
N LEU A 113 7.80 -11.14 3.02
CA LEU A 113 7.26 -12.18 2.14
C LEU A 113 8.06 -12.32 0.84
N ALA A 114 8.41 -11.21 0.20
CA ALA A 114 9.19 -11.22 -1.04
C ALA A 114 10.58 -11.84 -0.83
N LEU A 115 11.27 -11.43 0.25
CA LEU A 115 12.58 -11.99 0.61
C LEU A 115 12.49 -13.47 0.98
N LEU A 116 11.47 -13.86 1.76
CA LEU A 116 11.25 -15.26 2.13
C LEU A 116 11.03 -16.13 0.88
N VAL A 117 10.13 -15.71 -0.02
CA VAL A 117 9.82 -16.43 -1.25
C VAL A 117 11.05 -16.54 -2.15
N GLY A 118 11.79 -15.44 -2.35
CA GLY A 118 13.02 -15.43 -3.14
C GLY A 118 14.10 -16.33 -2.55
N ALA A 119 14.31 -16.25 -1.23
CA ALA A 119 15.35 -17.02 -0.54
C ALA A 119 15.01 -18.52 -0.41
N VAL A 120 13.75 -18.90 -0.25
CA VAL A 120 13.35 -20.33 -0.26
C VAL A 120 13.67 -20.97 -1.61
N ARG A 121 13.53 -20.21 -2.71
CA ARG A 121 13.77 -20.73 -4.06
C ARG A 121 15.25 -20.78 -4.44
N ARG A 122 16.01 -19.71 -4.19
CA ARG A 122 17.42 -19.58 -4.63
C ARG A 122 18.44 -19.57 -3.48
N ARG A 123 18.04 -19.91 -2.26
CA ARG A 123 18.80 -19.77 -0.99
C ARG A 123 19.11 -18.33 -0.58
N VAL A 124 19.25 -17.43 -1.55
CA VAL A 124 19.51 -16.01 -1.37
C VAL A 124 18.66 -15.21 -2.36
N ALA A 125 17.98 -14.18 -1.86
CA ALA A 125 17.28 -13.18 -2.64
C ALA A 125 18.26 -12.04 -2.99
N VAL A 126 18.45 -11.75 -4.28
CA VAL A 126 19.40 -10.74 -4.77
C VAL A 126 18.63 -9.54 -5.32
N PHE A 127 19.12 -8.34 -5.05
CA PHE A 127 18.52 -7.07 -5.45
C PHE A 127 19.57 -5.95 -5.46
N ASN A 128 19.26 -4.82 -6.10
CA ASN A 128 20.13 -3.65 -6.12
C ASN A 128 20.03 -2.91 -4.77
N ALA A 129 21.17 -2.83 -4.07
CA ALA A 129 21.26 -2.21 -2.76
C ALA A 129 21.09 -0.68 -2.80
N GLU A 130 21.55 -0.03 -3.87
CA GLU A 130 21.51 1.43 -4.01
C GLU A 130 20.07 1.92 -4.19
N GLY A 131 19.34 1.36 -5.16
CA GLY A 131 17.95 1.72 -5.42
C GLY A 131 17.03 1.38 -4.26
N THR A 132 17.17 0.16 -3.71
CA THR A 132 16.38 -0.29 -2.56
C THR A 132 16.72 0.51 -1.29
N GLY A 133 17.99 0.86 -1.10
CA GLY A 133 18.47 1.64 0.05
C GLY A 133 17.97 3.07 0.00
N ALA A 134 18.02 3.69 -1.18
CA ALA A 134 17.44 5.01 -1.42
C ALA A 134 15.92 5.01 -1.13
N ALA A 135 15.19 4.01 -1.64
CA ALA A 135 13.76 3.88 -1.38
C ALA A 135 13.46 3.76 0.13
N LEU A 136 14.16 2.87 0.85
CA LEU A 136 13.98 2.72 2.29
C LEU A 136 14.31 4.00 3.07
N ALA A 137 15.39 4.70 2.70
CA ALA A 137 15.78 5.96 3.33
C ALA A 137 14.72 7.05 3.11
N THR A 138 14.11 7.11 1.93
CA THR A 138 13.01 8.04 1.64
C THR A 138 11.76 7.70 2.45
N VAL A 139 11.37 6.41 2.57
CA VAL A 139 10.27 5.99 3.46
C VAL A 139 10.54 6.41 4.90
N ALA A 140 11.73 6.12 5.42
CA ALA A 140 12.12 6.46 6.79
C ALA A 140 12.05 7.97 7.04
N THR A 141 12.52 8.76 6.08
CA THR A 141 12.49 10.23 6.13
C THR A 141 11.06 10.74 6.11
N LEU A 142 10.23 10.27 5.18
CA LEU A 142 8.82 10.64 5.07
C LEU A 142 8.03 10.29 6.35
N ALA A 143 8.20 9.07 6.85
CA ALA A 143 7.52 8.62 8.06
C ALA A 143 7.95 9.43 9.28
N THR A 144 9.25 9.73 9.41
CA THR A 144 9.77 10.53 10.52
C THR A 144 9.26 11.97 10.46
N LEU A 145 9.40 12.62 9.30
CA LEU A 145 9.02 14.01 9.13
C LEU A 145 7.52 14.24 9.26
N SER A 146 6.69 13.28 8.87
CA SER A 146 5.23 13.46 8.84
C SER A 146 4.50 12.81 10.01
N LEU A 147 5.03 11.73 10.59
CA LEU A 147 4.34 10.95 11.63
C LEU A 147 5.09 10.94 12.97
N VAL A 148 6.42 11.10 13.01
CA VAL A 148 7.16 11.12 14.30
C VAL A 148 7.25 12.54 14.85
N LEU A 149 7.63 13.51 14.03
CA LEU A 149 7.82 14.90 14.46
C LEU A 149 6.61 15.58 15.14
N PRO A 150 5.33 15.34 14.75
CA PRO A 150 4.20 16.00 15.42
C PRO A 150 4.16 15.73 16.93
N THR A 151 4.63 14.55 17.38
CA THR A 151 4.70 14.18 18.80
C THR A 151 5.70 15.02 19.60
N PHE A 152 6.67 15.66 18.93
CA PHE A 152 7.76 16.41 19.58
C PHE A 152 7.67 17.93 19.36
N THR A 153 6.80 18.41 18.47
CA THR A 153 6.59 19.83 18.28
C THR A 153 5.80 20.45 19.43
N THR A 154 6.06 21.71 19.75
CA THR A 154 5.43 22.42 20.89
C THR A 154 4.44 23.51 20.48
N SER A 155 4.25 23.73 19.18
CA SER A 155 3.43 24.82 18.64
C SER A 155 1.92 24.59 18.78
N THR A 156 1.50 23.32 18.77
CA THR A 156 0.11 22.90 19.00
C THR A 156 0.11 21.88 20.14
N PRO A 157 -0.80 21.96 21.12
CA PRO A 157 -0.92 20.94 22.15
C PRO A 157 -1.33 19.58 21.55
N GLY A 158 -0.69 18.50 22.00
CA GLY A 158 -0.97 17.15 21.52
C GLY A 158 -0.09 16.72 20.33
N PRO A 159 -0.30 15.51 19.80
CA PRO A 159 0.49 14.95 18.70
C PRO A 159 0.05 15.50 17.33
N GLU A 160 -0.08 16.82 17.22
CA GLU A 160 -0.61 17.52 16.05
C GLU A 160 0.38 18.54 15.49
N PHE A 161 0.33 18.74 14.17
CA PHE A 161 1.02 19.85 13.55
C PHE A 161 0.21 21.14 13.61
N SER A 162 0.89 22.27 13.82
CA SER A 162 0.35 23.58 13.44
C SER A 162 0.19 23.67 11.92
N ALA A 163 -0.65 24.58 11.43
CA ALA A 163 -0.89 24.76 9.99
C ALA A 163 0.41 24.97 9.18
N ALA A 164 1.38 25.72 9.71
CA ALA A 164 2.66 25.93 9.06
C ALA A 164 3.52 24.65 9.01
N GLN A 165 3.53 23.85 10.09
CA GLN A 165 4.24 22.57 10.13
C GLN A 165 3.61 21.55 9.18
N LEU A 166 2.28 21.49 9.13
CA LEU A 166 1.55 20.59 8.24
C LEU A 166 1.78 20.97 6.76
N ALA A 167 1.75 22.27 6.43
CA ALA A 167 2.08 22.75 5.09
C ALA A 167 3.52 22.41 4.69
N PHE A 168 4.48 22.58 5.60
CA PHE A 168 5.85 22.16 5.37
C PHE A 168 5.97 20.64 5.15
N ALA A 169 5.36 19.83 6.02
CA ALA A 169 5.38 18.38 5.90
C ALA A 169 4.75 17.90 4.60
N ALA A 170 3.64 18.52 4.16
CA ALA A 170 3.01 18.25 2.87
C ALA A 170 3.95 18.57 1.69
N VAL A 171 4.52 19.78 1.65
CA VAL A 171 5.43 20.17 0.56
C VAL A 171 6.69 19.30 0.54
N ALA A 172 7.30 19.04 1.69
CA ALA A 172 8.47 18.18 1.81
C ALA A 172 8.15 16.74 1.37
N SER A 173 6.99 16.20 1.76
CA SER A 173 6.56 14.86 1.38
C SER A 173 6.37 14.73 -0.12
N LEU A 174 5.69 15.71 -0.74
CA LEU A 174 5.47 15.73 -2.19
C LEU A 174 6.79 15.91 -2.96
N ALA A 175 7.69 16.77 -2.46
CA ALA A 175 8.99 16.99 -3.07
C ALA A 175 9.90 15.75 -3.01
N LEU A 176 9.94 15.05 -1.87
CA LEU A 176 10.70 13.81 -1.71
C LEU A 176 10.13 12.69 -2.59
N TYR A 177 8.81 12.54 -2.65
CA TYR A 177 8.18 11.58 -3.56
C TYR A 177 8.48 11.93 -5.03
N GLY A 178 8.34 13.19 -5.43
CA GLY A 178 8.67 13.65 -6.78
C GLY A 178 10.14 13.43 -7.15
N LEU A 179 11.06 13.67 -6.21
CA LEU A 179 12.49 13.40 -6.38
C LEU A 179 12.74 11.89 -6.56
N PHE A 180 12.13 11.05 -5.72
CA PHE A 180 12.22 9.60 -5.86
C PHE A 180 11.72 9.13 -7.23
N VAL A 181 10.55 9.60 -7.66
CA VAL A 181 10.00 9.28 -8.99
C VAL A 181 10.96 9.73 -10.10
N MET A 182 11.55 10.93 -10.02
CA MET A 182 12.53 11.40 -11.00
C MET A 182 13.79 10.51 -11.04
N VAL A 183 14.29 10.13 -9.86
CA VAL A 183 15.46 9.24 -9.75
C VAL A 183 15.16 7.89 -10.37
N GLN A 184 14.05 7.28 -9.99
CA GLN A 184 13.62 5.98 -10.46
C GLN A 184 13.30 5.97 -11.97
N THR A 185 12.75 7.04 -12.55
CA THR A 185 12.27 7.03 -13.94
C THR A 185 13.22 7.63 -14.96
N VAL A 186 14.09 8.56 -14.55
CA VAL A 186 14.91 9.35 -15.49
C VAL A 186 16.40 9.27 -15.15
N ARG A 187 16.79 9.48 -13.90
CA ARG A 187 18.21 9.67 -13.56
C ARG A 187 18.97 8.37 -13.34
N HIS A 188 18.38 7.43 -12.59
CA HIS A 188 19.02 6.17 -12.22
C HIS A 188 18.03 4.99 -12.34
N PRO A 189 17.36 4.78 -13.49
CA PRO A 189 16.41 3.69 -13.64
C PRO A 189 17.04 2.30 -13.50
N ASP A 190 18.33 2.17 -13.84
CA ASP A 190 19.08 0.91 -13.75
C ASP A 190 19.14 0.36 -12.32
N ASP A 191 19.08 1.22 -11.31
CA ASP A 191 19.08 0.82 -9.90
C ASP A 191 17.78 0.12 -9.47
N PHE A 192 16.74 0.21 -10.28
CA PHE A 192 15.42 -0.34 -10.01
C PHE A 192 15.06 -1.48 -10.96
N LEU A 193 15.90 -1.79 -11.94
CA LEU A 193 15.67 -2.91 -12.85
C LEU A 193 16.00 -4.25 -12.18
N PRO A 194 15.35 -5.37 -12.59
CA PRO A 194 15.66 -6.69 -12.08
C PRO A 194 17.17 -7.00 -12.19
N VAL A 195 17.78 -7.42 -11.08
CA VAL A 195 19.18 -7.85 -11.08
C VAL A 195 19.24 -9.26 -11.68
N GLU A 196 19.97 -9.41 -12.78
CA GLU A 196 20.24 -10.72 -13.37
C GLU A 196 21.11 -11.54 -12.42
N GLY A 197 20.59 -12.67 -11.92
CA GLY A 197 21.40 -13.61 -11.15
C GLY A 197 22.43 -14.31 -12.05
N ASP A 198 23.67 -14.43 -11.58
CA ASP A 198 24.77 -15.12 -12.28
C ASP A 198 24.29 -16.39 -13.01
N GLY A 199 24.33 -16.31 -14.36
CA GLY A 199 24.29 -17.47 -15.25
C GLY A 199 22.95 -18.18 -15.36
N VAL A 200 22.02 -17.58 -16.10
CA VAL A 200 21.23 -18.15 -17.21
C VAL A 200 20.16 -17.11 -17.51
N VAL A 201 20.28 -16.49 -18.69
CA VAL A 201 19.15 -15.83 -19.33
C VAL A 201 18.10 -16.94 -19.52
N THR A 202 17.13 -17.04 -18.62
CA THR A 202 15.88 -17.65 -19.03
C THR A 202 15.27 -16.65 -19.99
N ASP A 203 15.42 -16.95 -21.27
CA ASP A 203 14.77 -16.32 -22.43
C ASP A 203 13.23 -16.46 -22.36
N ASP A 204 12.65 -16.44 -21.16
CA ASP A 204 11.22 -16.52 -20.90
C ASP A 204 10.53 -15.17 -21.19
N ASP A 205 11.28 -14.07 -21.30
CA ASP A 205 10.76 -12.75 -21.69
C ASP A 205 10.73 -12.52 -23.21
N ALA A 206 11.16 -13.48 -24.04
CA ALA A 206 11.03 -13.37 -25.49
C ALA A 206 9.67 -13.86 -26.02
N HIS A 207 8.77 -14.42 -25.18
CA HIS A 207 7.54 -15.07 -25.67
C HIS A 207 6.20 -14.58 -25.10
N ASP A 208 6.15 -13.72 -24.07
CA ASP A 208 4.89 -13.05 -23.73
C ASP A 208 4.76 -11.74 -24.52
N ALA A 209 4.05 -11.81 -25.64
CA ALA A 209 3.75 -10.65 -26.47
C ALA A 209 3.12 -9.54 -25.61
N ARG A 210 3.77 -8.36 -25.55
CA ARG A 210 3.27 -7.19 -24.82
C ARG A 210 1.80 -6.95 -25.17
N PRO A 211 0.92 -6.65 -24.19
CA PRO A 211 -0.49 -6.41 -24.45
C PRO A 211 -0.70 -5.40 -25.57
N THR A 212 -1.67 -5.63 -26.45
CA THR A 212 -1.99 -4.64 -27.49
C THR A 212 -2.44 -3.31 -26.86
N ALA A 213 -2.26 -2.19 -27.56
CA ALA A 213 -2.68 -0.87 -27.03
C ALA A 213 -4.17 -0.82 -26.66
N LYS A 214 -5.02 -1.53 -27.43
CA LYS A 214 -6.46 -1.66 -27.13
C LYS A 214 -6.71 -2.45 -25.84
N ALA A 215 -5.98 -3.54 -25.63
CA ALA A 215 -6.08 -4.33 -24.40
C ALA A 215 -5.61 -3.54 -23.18
N ALA A 216 -4.51 -2.79 -23.30
CA ALA A 216 -4.01 -1.94 -22.23
C ALA A 216 -4.97 -0.78 -21.91
N LEU A 217 -5.59 -0.16 -22.93
CA LEU A 217 -6.60 0.89 -22.71
C LEU A 217 -7.85 0.34 -22.04
N LEU A 218 -8.33 -0.85 -22.45
CA LEU A 218 -9.47 -1.50 -21.82
C LEU A 218 -9.15 -1.88 -20.37
N ALA A 219 -7.95 -2.40 -20.10
CA ALA A 219 -7.48 -2.69 -18.76
C ALA A 219 -7.41 -1.41 -17.92
N LEU A 220 -6.90 -0.30 -18.46
CA LEU A 220 -6.88 0.98 -17.77
C LEU A 220 -8.29 1.48 -17.40
N LEU A 221 -9.27 1.35 -18.31
CA LEU A 221 -10.66 1.73 -18.04
C LEU A 221 -11.29 0.82 -16.97
N LEU A 222 -11.10 -0.49 -17.07
CA LEU A 222 -11.63 -1.45 -16.10
C LEU A 222 -10.93 -1.35 -14.75
N LEU A 223 -9.64 -1.01 -14.73
CA LEU A 223 -8.90 -0.64 -13.54
C LEU A 223 -9.61 0.53 -12.87
N PHE A 224 -9.83 1.65 -13.59
CA PHE A 224 -10.51 2.81 -13.03
C PHE A 224 -11.90 2.46 -12.43
N VAL A 225 -12.71 1.66 -13.15
CA VAL A 225 -14.01 1.18 -12.63
C VAL A 225 -13.82 0.35 -11.37
N ALA A 226 -12.87 -0.59 -11.35
CA ALA A 226 -12.57 -1.41 -10.19
C ALA A 226 -12.14 -0.55 -8.99
N LEU A 227 -11.27 0.46 -9.19
CA LEU A 227 -10.84 1.37 -8.12
C LEU A 227 -12.04 2.13 -7.51
N VAL A 228 -12.93 2.68 -8.35
CA VAL A 228 -14.17 3.36 -7.88
C VAL A 228 -15.03 2.40 -7.07
N CYS A 229 -15.16 1.15 -7.52
CA CYS A 229 -15.92 0.12 -6.79
C CYS A 229 -15.25 -0.24 -5.46
N VAL A 230 -13.92 -0.37 -5.41
CA VAL A 230 -13.19 -0.65 -4.17
C VAL A 230 -13.44 0.46 -3.14
N VAL A 231 -13.24 1.73 -3.52
CA VAL A 231 -13.48 2.87 -2.62
C VAL A 231 -14.93 2.89 -2.15
N GLY A 232 -15.87 2.74 -3.07
CA GLY A 232 -17.29 2.80 -2.74
C GLY A 232 -17.76 1.65 -1.85
N LEU A 233 -17.38 0.40 -2.18
CA LEU A 233 -17.77 -0.78 -1.41
C LEU A 233 -17.07 -0.80 -0.04
N ALA A 234 -15.82 -0.37 0.06
CA ALA A 234 -15.15 -0.23 1.34
C ALA A 234 -15.83 0.81 2.24
N LYS A 235 -16.32 1.93 1.69
CA LYS A 235 -17.18 2.88 2.43
C LYS A 235 -18.47 2.22 2.93
N VAL A 236 -19.11 1.41 2.10
CA VAL A 236 -20.36 0.72 2.48
C VAL A 236 -20.11 -0.32 3.59
N VAL A 237 -18.95 -0.99 3.58
CA VAL A 237 -18.59 -2.04 4.54
C VAL A 237 -17.96 -1.47 5.82
N SER A 238 -17.40 -0.26 5.81
CA SER A 238 -16.63 0.28 6.93
C SER A 238 -17.37 0.30 8.28
N PRO A 239 -18.68 0.62 8.39
CA PRO A 239 -19.37 0.57 9.68
C PRO A 239 -19.47 -0.86 10.22
N SER A 240 -19.54 -1.84 9.31
CA SER A 240 -19.56 -3.25 9.68
C SER A 240 -18.18 -3.74 10.13
N ILE A 241 -17.09 -3.25 9.51
CA ILE A 241 -15.72 -3.51 9.97
C ILE A 241 -15.52 -2.92 11.37
N GLU A 242 -15.92 -1.66 11.58
CA GLU A 242 -15.83 -1.01 12.89
C GLU A 242 -16.61 -1.79 13.96
N SER A 243 -17.87 -2.14 13.67
CA SER A 243 -18.68 -2.94 14.60
C SER A 243 -18.07 -4.32 14.87
N ALA A 244 -17.46 -4.96 13.86
CA ALA A 244 -16.80 -6.26 14.04
C ALA A 244 -15.57 -6.14 14.94
N VAL A 245 -14.71 -5.13 14.71
CA VAL A 245 -13.53 -4.85 15.53
C VAL A 245 -13.93 -4.57 16.98
N VAL A 246 -14.94 -3.72 17.20
CA VAL A 246 -15.46 -3.43 18.55
C VAL A 246 -16.05 -4.67 19.20
N SER A 247 -16.81 -5.48 18.47
CA SER A 247 -17.39 -6.73 19.01
C SER A 247 -16.34 -7.78 19.38
N ALA A 248 -15.17 -7.75 18.73
CA ALA A 248 -14.03 -8.59 19.04
C ALA A 248 -13.21 -8.06 20.24
N GLY A 249 -13.58 -6.92 20.83
CA GLY A 249 -12.84 -6.28 21.92
C GLY A 249 -11.53 -5.62 21.49
N LEU A 250 -11.36 -5.37 20.18
CA LEU A 250 -10.14 -4.79 19.63
C LEU A 250 -10.19 -3.25 19.65
N PRO A 251 -9.03 -2.57 19.76
CA PRO A 251 -8.96 -1.12 19.78
C PRO A 251 -9.28 -0.52 18.41
N GLN A 252 -9.66 0.76 18.39
CA GLN A 252 -10.03 1.44 17.15
C GLN A 252 -8.87 1.56 16.15
N SER A 253 -7.63 1.62 16.63
CA SER A 253 -6.42 1.57 15.77
C SER A 253 -6.36 0.30 14.91
N ALA A 254 -6.96 -0.81 15.36
CA ALA A 254 -7.05 -2.03 14.56
C ALA A 254 -7.93 -1.86 13.30
N VAL A 255 -8.89 -0.92 13.30
CA VAL A 255 -9.69 -0.59 12.10
C VAL A 255 -8.77 -0.08 10.98
N GLY A 256 -7.85 0.83 11.30
CA GLY A 256 -6.86 1.35 10.35
C GLY A 256 -5.96 0.24 9.78
N VAL A 257 -5.54 -0.71 10.61
CA VAL A 257 -4.76 -1.88 10.16
C VAL A 257 -5.55 -2.78 9.22
N VAL A 258 -6.81 -3.08 9.54
CA VAL A 258 -7.68 -3.90 8.68
C VAL A 258 -7.91 -3.22 7.32
N ILE A 259 -8.14 -1.90 7.32
CA ILE A 259 -8.30 -1.13 6.09
C ILE A 259 -7.01 -1.15 5.27
N ALA A 260 -5.86 -0.87 5.88
CA ALA A 260 -4.58 -0.88 5.19
C ALA A 260 -4.26 -2.26 4.59
N MET A 261 -4.52 -3.36 5.31
CA MET A 261 -4.36 -4.72 4.78
C MET A 261 -5.25 -4.99 3.57
N LEU A 262 -6.51 -4.51 3.60
CA LEU A 262 -7.43 -4.67 2.48
C LEU A 262 -6.95 -3.88 1.25
N VAL A 263 -6.50 -2.64 1.46
CA VAL A 263 -6.06 -1.74 0.38
C VAL A 263 -4.74 -2.20 -0.25
N LEU A 264 -3.82 -2.73 0.56
CA LEU A 264 -2.50 -3.21 0.11
C LEU A 264 -2.49 -4.69 -0.31
N LEU A 265 -3.61 -5.39 -0.19
CA LEU A 265 -3.73 -6.79 -0.63
C LEU A 265 -3.34 -6.97 -2.11
N PRO A 266 -3.80 -6.13 -3.06
CA PRO A 266 -3.36 -6.17 -4.45
C PRO A 266 -1.86 -6.21 -4.63
N GLU A 267 -1.19 -5.30 -3.94
CA GLU A 267 0.23 -5.06 -4.06
C GLU A 267 1.05 -6.16 -3.39
N THR A 268 0.56 -6.66 -2.26
CA THR A 268 1.11 -7.85 -1.60
C THR A 268 1.09 -9.05 -2.53
N LEU A 269 -0.02 -9.29 -3.24
CA LEU A 269 -0.13 -10.38 -4.20
C LEU A 269 0.79 -10.19 -5.41
N ALA A 270 0.84 -8.97 -5.98
CA ALA A 270 1.71 -8.64 -7.10
C ALA A 270 3.20 -8.82 -6.74
N ALA A 271 3.62 -8.33 -5.58
CA ALA A 271 4.99 -8.49 -5.08
C ALA A 271 5.35 -9.95 -4.81
N VAL A 272 4.46 -10.73 -4.16
CA VAL A 272 4.71 -12.17 -3.97
C VAL A 272 4.80 -12.90 -5.30
N ASN A 273 3.96 -12.57 -6.28
CA ASN A 273 4.02 -13.17 -7.61
C ASN A 273 5.31 -12.80 -8.36
N ALA A 274 5.78 -11.56 -8.23
CA ALA A 274 7.07 -11.14 -8.78
C ALA A 274 8.24 -11.89 -8.14
N ALA A 275 8.27 -12.00 -6.81
CA ALA A 275 9.28 -12.77 -6.08
C ALA A 275 9.25 -14.26 -6.47
N ARG A 276 8.05 -14.83 -6.66
CA ARG A 276 7.89 -16.19 -7.18
C ARG A 276 8.48 -16.36 -8.57
N ARG A 277 8.54 -15.32 -9.40
CA ARG A 277 9.15 -15.33 -10.74
C ARG A 277 10.63 -14.92 -10.72
N ASP A 278 11.29 -15.02 -9.57
CA ASP A 278 12.69 -14.60 -9.36
C ASP A 278 12.93 -13.09 -9.59
N ARG A 279 11.88 -12.26 -9.54
CA ARG A 279 11.96 -10.80 -9.69
C ARG A 279 11.84 -10.10 -8.33
N VAL A 280 12.77 -10.38 -7.43
CA VAL A 280 12.77 -9.81 -6.07
C VAL A 280 12.90 -8.28 -6.11
N GLN A 281 13.71 -7.71 -7.01
CA GLN A 281 13.82 -6.25 -7.16
C GLN A 281 12.45 -5.60 -7.42
N ILE A 282 11.65 -6.14 -8.35
CA ILE A 282 10.30 -5.62 -8.64
C ILE A 282 9.44 -5.69 -7.40
N SER A 283 9.54 -6.77 -6.62
CA SER A 283 8.78 -6.93 -5.38
C SER A 283 9.13 -5.85 -4.35
N LEU A 284 10.42 -5.51 -4.23
CA LEU A 284 10.90 -4.45 -3.35
C LEU A 284 10.52 -3.05 -3.86
N ASN A 285 10.56 -2.82 -5.18
CA ASN A 285 10.11 -1.57 -5.79
C ASN A 285 8.62 -1.34 -5.54
N LEU A 286 7.79 -2.38 -5.70
CA LEU A 286 6.37 -2.33 -5.38
C LEU A 286 6.18 -2.00 -3.89
N ALA A 287 6.80 -2.75 -2.99
CA ALA A 287 6.64 -2.55 -1.55
C ALA A 287 7.09 -1.16 -1.07
N LEU A 288 8.34 -0.77 -1.35
CA LEU A 288 8.88 0.51 -0.88
C LEU A 288 8.30 1.69 -1.66
N GLY A 289 8.06 1.52 -2.96
CA GLY A 289 7.36 2.51 -3.80
C GLY A 289 5.97 2.84 -3.25
N SER A 290 5.21 1.81 -2.87
CA SER A 290 3.93 1.95 -2.19
C SER A 290 4.05 2.73 -0.89
N ALA A 291 4.96 2.33 0.00
CA ALA A 291 5.18 3.02 1.27
C ALA A 291 5.49 4.51 1.09
N MET A 292 6.32 4.86 0.11
CA MET A 292 6.62 6.24 -0.23
C MET A 292 5.42 6.98 -0.80
N ALA A 293 4.65 6.37 -1.69
CA ALA A 293 3.45 6.98 -2.25
C ALA A 293 2.39 7.20 -1.14
N SER A 294 2.16 6.20 -0.29
CA SER A 294 1.24 6.23 0.86
C SER A 294 1.52 7.36 1.83
N ILE A 295 2.76 7.79 2.03
CA ILE A 295 3.05 8.99 2.84
C ILE A 295 3.12 10.24 1.96
N GLY A 296 3.90 10.14 0.88
CA GLY A 296 4.26 11.22 -0.04
C GLY A 296 3.09 11.91 -0.70
N LEU A 297 1.99 11.19 -0.94
CA LEU A 297 0.76 11.71 -1.53
C LEU A 297 -0.34 11.93 -0.50
N THR A 298 -0.44 11.08 0.53
CA THR A 298 -1.51 11.17 1.54
C THR A 298 -1.37 12.40 2.42
N ILE A 299 -0.16 12.71 2.90
CA ILE A 299 0.05 13.87 3.79
C ILE A 299 -0.33 15.19 3.08
N PRO A 300 0.07 15.45 1.81
CA PRO A 300 -0.43 16.60 1.06
C PRO A 300 -1.95 16.64 0.92
N VAL A 301 -2.58 15.50 0.60
CA VAL A 301 -4.04 15.48 0.42
C VAL A 301 -4.77 15.75 1.72
N ILE A 302 -4.31 15.18 2.84
CA ILE A 302 -4.89 15.43 4.15
C ILE A 302 -4.70 16.90 4.54
N ALA A 303 -3.50 17.47 4.35
CA ALA A 303 -3.23 18.88 4.64
C ALA A 303 -4.17 19.83 3.88
N VAL A 304 -4.52 19.47 2.65
CA VAL A 304 -5.51 20.20 1.84
C VAL A 304 -6.92 19.92 2.36
N ALA A 305 -7.27 18.68 2.68
CA ALA A 305 -8.59 18.30 3.19
C ALA A 305 -8.94 19.01 4.50
N THR A 306 -7.98 19.18 5.42
CA THR A 306 -8.18 19.88 6.71
C THR A 306 -8.48 21.38 6.58
N ILE A 307 -8.41 21.96 5.38
CA ILE A 307 -8.90 23.32 5.13
C ILE A 307 -10.44 23.38 5.19
N TRP A 308 -11.12 22.29 4.84
CA TRP A 308 -12.58 22.19 4.82
C TRP A 308 -13.15 21.19 5.83
N LEU A 309 -12.30 20.33 6.41
CA LEU A 309 -12.70 19.37 7.43
C LEU A 309 -12.39 19.93 8.81
N ASP A 310 -13.43 20.06 9.63
CA ASP A 310 -13.29 20.38 11.05
C ASP A 310 -12.98 19.11 11.85
N GLY A 311 -12.04 19.19 12.79
CA GLY A 311 -11.71 18.11 13.71
C GLY A 311 -10.21 18.00 14.00
N PRO A 312 -9.83 17.36 15.12
CA PRO A 312 -8.42 17.11 15.45
C PRO A 312 -7.79 16.16 14.42
N LEU A 313 -6.53 16.43 14.05
CA LEU A 313 -5.74 15.59 13.16
C LEU A 313 -4.47 15.14 13.90
N GLU A 314 -4.59 14.01 14.59
CA GLU A 314 -3.48 13.43 15.34
C GLU A 314 -2.57 12.62 14.41
N LEU A 315 -1.55 13.28 13.86
CA LEU A 315 -0.53 12.62 13.02
C LEU A 315 0.59 11.96 13.82
N GLY A 316 0.86 12.45 15.04
CA GLY A 316 2.00 12.00 15.83
C GLY A 316 1.86 10.57 16.34
N LEU A 317 2.90 9.76 16.09
CA LEU A 317 2.99 8.38 16.55
C LEU A 317 3.22 8.28 18.05
N GLY A 318 2.63 7.24 18.65
CA GLY A 318 2.89 6.84 20.03
C GLY A 318 4.23 6.11 20.19
N ALA A 319 4.66 5.93 21.44
CA ALA A 319 5.96 5.34 21.76
C ALA A 319 6.18 3.95 21.12
N THR A 320 5.20 3.05 21.23
CA THR A 320 5.27 1.71 20.63
C THR A 320 5.45 1.75 19.12
N GLN A 321 4.70 2.63 18.43
CA GLN A 321 4.79 2.81 16.97
C GLN A 321 6.15 3.38 16.57
N MET A 322 6.69 4.34 17.33
CA MET A 322 8.03 4.90 17.09
C MET A 322 9.14 3.85 17.26
N VAL A 323 9.05 2.99 18.28
CA VAL A 323 10.00 1.89 18.49
C VAL A 323 9.94 0.88 17.34
N LEU A 324 8.75 0.49 16.92
CA LEU A 324 8.56 -0.42 15.78
C LEU A 324 9.09 0.19 14.47
N LEU A 325 8.85 1.48 14.24
CA LEU A 325 9.38 2.20 13.08
C LEU A 325 10.91 2.23 13.10
N GLY A 326 11.50 2.61 14.25
CA GLY A 326 12.95 2.65 14.41
C GLY A 326 13.59 1.28 14.17
N LEU A 327 12.99 0.22 14.73
CA LEU A 327 13.47 -1.15 14.52
C LEU A 327 13.32 -1.58 13.06
N THR A 328 12.23 -1.22 12.39
CA THR A 328 12.02 -1.45 10.96
C THR A 328 13.09 -0.78 10.10
N VAL A 329 13.43 0.47 10.39
CA VAL A 329 14.46 1.21 9.64
C VAL A 329 15.84 0.60 9.86
N ILE A 330 16.19 0.23 11.10
CA ILE A 330 17.47 -0.41 11.42
C ILE A 330 17.58 -1.76 10.72
N VAL A 331 16.60 -2.64 10.89
CA VAL A 331 16.59 -3.98 10.28
C VAL A 331 16.54 -3.91 8.76
N GLY A 332 15.73 -3.00 8.20
CA GLY A 332 15.68 -2.75 6.76
C GLY A 332 17.04 -2.31 6.23
N THR A 333 17.72 -1.39 6.90
CA THR A 333 19.06 -0.94 6.49
C THR A 333 20.06 -2.10 6.48
N LEU A 334 20.10 -2.89 7.56
CA LEU A 334 20.97 -4.07 7.65
C LEU A 334 20.65 -5.16 6.61
N THR A 335 19.38 -5.24 6.18
CA THR A 335 18.94 -6.17 5.15
C THR A 335 19.30 -5.69 3.75
N VAL A 336 19.22 -4.39 3.49
CA VAL A 336 19.40 -3.80 2.16
C VAL A 336 20.85 -3.55 1.81
N VAL A 337 21.67 -3.09 2.76
CA VAL A 337 23.10 -2.77 2.55
C VAL A 337 23.89 -3.86 1.81
N PRO A 338 23.69 -5.17 2.10
CA PRO A 338 24.43 -6.22 1.39
C PRO A 338 24.00 -6.46 -0.07
N GLY A 339 22.89 -5.89 -0.56
CA GLY A 339 22.31 -6.20 -1.88
C GLY A 339 21.79 -7.63 -2.03
N ARG A 340 21.73 -8.38 -0.92
CA ARG A 340 21.26 -9.75 -0.89
C ARG A 340 20.76 -10.13 0.50
N ALA A 341 19.72 -10.95 0.55
CA ALA A 341 19.08 -11.38 1.78
C ALA A 341 18.88 -12.90 1.80
N THR A 342 18.99 -13.50 2.99
CA THR A 342 18.70 -14.91 3.21
C THR A 342 17.30 -15.09 3.80
N LEU A 343 16.92 -16.35 4.01
CA LEU A 343 15.67 -16.70 4.70
C LEU A 343 15.55 -16.03 6.08
N LEU A 344 16.67 -15.82 6.78
CA LEU A 344 16.67 -15.18 8.10
C LEU A 344 16.14 -13.74 8.02
N GLN A 345 16.63 -12.92 7.08
CA GLN A 345 16.17 -11.53 6.92
C GLN A 345 14.67 -11.47 6.58
N GLY A 346 14.19 -12.34 5.68
CA GLY A 346 12.76 -12.47 5.41
C GLY A 346 11.96 -12.80 6.67
N GLY A 347 12.45 -13.76 7.47
CA GLY A 347 11.85 -14.12 8.76
C GLY A 347 11.85 -12.99 9.79
N VAL A 348 12.93 -12.19 9.88
CA VAL A 348 13.01 -11.04 10.81
C VAL A 348 11.98 -9.99 10.44
N HIS A 349 11.85 -9.62 9.16
CA HIS A 349 10.82 -8.68 8.70
C HIS A 349 9.41 -9.22 9.00
N LEU A 350 9.13 -10.49 8.75
CA LEU A 350 7.84 -11.09 9.08
C LEU A 350 7.55 -11.14 10.58
N ALA A 351 8.58 -11.31 11.42
CA ALA A 351 8.44 -11.22 12.87
C ALA A 351 8.09 -9.79 13.32
N LEU A 352 8.72 -8.77 12.73
CA LEU A 352 8.36 -7.36 12.98
C LEU A 352 6.93 -7.04 12.54
N PHE A 353 6.52 -7.53 11.37
CA PHE A 353 5.15 -7.40 10.91
C PHE A 353 4.15 -8.08 11.85
N SER A 354 4.47 -9.29 12.30
CA SER A 354 3.62 -10.03 13.24
C SER A 354 3.52 -9.32 14.59
N ALA A 355 4.62 -8.76 15.10
CA ALA A 355 4.64 -7.97 16.32
C ALA A 355 3.78 -6.70 16.16
N PHE A 356 3.87 -6.01 15.02
CA PHE A 356 3.01 -4.87 14.71
C PHE A 356 1.52 -5.24 14.72
N VAL A 357 1.13 -6.31 14.02
CA VAL A 357 -0.28 -6.75 13.99
C VAL A 357 -0.76 -7.15 15.38
N PHE A 358 0.07 -7.86 16.14
CA PHE A 358 -0.25 -8.24 17.52
C PHE A 358 -0.45 -7.03 18.42
N LEU A 359 0.47 -6.06 18.40
CA LEU A 359 0.38 -4.84 19.21
C LEU A 359 -0.73 -3.89 18.73
N ALA A 360 -1.11 -3.94 17.45
CA ALA A 360 -2.29 -3.21 16.98
C ALA A 360 -3.60 -3.82 17.51
N ALA A 361 -3.64 -5.14 17.70
CA ALA A 361 -4.79 -5.84 18.25
C ALA A 361 -4.80 -5.83 19.80
N SER A 362 -3.62 -5.87 20.41
CA SER A 362 -3.38 -5.96 21.86
C SER A 362 -2.23 -5.02 22.25
N PRO A 363 -2.49 -3.70 22.34
CA PRO A 363 -1.48 -2.66 22.53
C PRO A 363 -0.78 -2.67 23.90
#